data_AF-T0RUU1-F1
#
_entry.id   AF-T0RUU1-F1
#
_cell.length_a   1.000
_cell.length_b   1.000
_cell.length_c   1.000
_cell.angle_alpha   90.00
_cell.angle_beta   90.00
_cell.angle_gamma   90.00
#
_symmetry.space_group_name_H-M   'P 1'
#
loop_
_entity.id
_entity.type
_entity.pdbx_description
1 polymer ?
#
loop_
_entity_poly.entity_id
_entity_poly.type
_entity_poly.pdbx_seq_one_letter_code
_entity_poly.pdbx_strand_id
1 'polypeptide(L)'
;MKEGTFSLRMPEKLINYCGIKIDQKVAQQMQRRLDSLSEKCPYPCDINLVFEKRESCFIGKLEIKAAALKICSRKISHIPYQVFSLLVDDIENQLLDWKRQRFSNELEMSLNPSFSYGRQVR
;
A
#
# COMPACT_ATOMS: atom_id res chain seq x y z
N MET A 1 14.70 10.60 -50.80
CA MET A 1 15.14 9.47 -49.96
C MET A 1 14.84 9.85 -48.51
N LYS A 2 13.92 9.14 -47.84
CA LYS A 2 13.54 9.44 -46.44
C LYS A 2 14.37 8.56 -45.52
N GLU A 3 15.22 9.17 -44.72
CA GLU A 3 16.00 8.47 -43.70
C GLU A 3 15.06 8.04 -42.56
N GLY A 4 14.90 6.73 -42.41
CA GLY A 4 14.17 6.13 -41.31
C GLY A 4 14.97 6.26 -40.01
N THR A 5 14.43 6.97 -39.04
CA THR A 5 15.00 7.08 -37.70
C THR A 5 14.80 5.77 -36.96
N PHE A 6 15.82 4.90 -36.96
CA PHE A 6 15.84 3.68 -36.18
C PHE A 6 16.07 4.04 -34.70
N SER A 7 14.97 4.14 -33.94
CA SER A 7 15.05 4.33 -32.49
C SER A 7 15.43 3.00 -31.85
N LEU A 8 16.72 2.81 -31.56
CA LEU A 8 17.25 1.69 -30.78
C LEU A 8 16.68 1.78 -29.36
N ARG A 9 15.55 1.11 -29.11
CA ARG A 9 15.05 0.89 -27.75
C ARG A 9 16.06 0.00 -27.04
N MET A 10 16.86 0.60 -26.15
CA MET A 10 17.75 -0.14 -25.26
C MET A 10 16.95 -1.21 -24.51
N PRO A 11 17.49 -2.43 -24.31
CA PRO A 11 16.78 -3.48 -23.59
C PRO A 11 16.49 -3.02 -22.16
N GLU A 12 15.21 -2.86 -21.85
CA GLU A 12 14.71 -2.56 -20.51
C GLU A 12 15.21 -3.66 -19.55
N LYS A 13 16.02 -3.27 -18.55
CA LYS A 13 16.58 -4.22 -17.59
C LYS A 13 15.47 -4.69 -16.65
N LEU A 14 14.95 -5.89 -16.92
CA LEU A 14 14.02 -6.57 -16.03
C LEU A 14 14.76 -7.05 -14.77
N ILE A 15 14.29 -6.63 -13.61
CA ILE A 15 14.78 -7.06 -12.30
C ILE A 15 13.72 -7.87 -11.56
N ASN A 16 14.14 -8.72 -10.62
CA ASN A 16 13.21 -9.38 -9.70
C ASN A 16 12.89 -8.42 -8.55
N TYR A 17 11.62 -8.07 -8.39
CA TYR A 17 11.13 -7.19 -7.33
C TYR A 17 9.93 -7.86 -6.66
N CYS A 18 10.03 -8.14 -5.36
CA CYS A 18 8.97 -8.73 -4.55
C CYS A 18 8.31 -10.01 -5.15
N GLY A 19 9.09 -10.83 -5.87
CA GLY A 19 8.62 -12.10 -6.45
C GLY A 19 8.21 -12.05 -7.93
N ILE A 20 8.31 -10.90 -8.60
CA ILE A 20 7.98 -10.74 -10.02
C ILE A 20 9.11 -10.06 -10.81
N LYS A 21 9.18 -10.34 -12.11
CA LYS A 21 10.10 -9.65 -13.03
C LYS A 21 9.45 -8.39 -13.58
N ILE A 22 10.02 -7.22 -13.30
CA ILE A 22 9.53 -5.92 -13.77
C ILE A 22 10.69 -5.03 -14.22
N ASP A 23 10.39 -4.00 -15.00
CA ASP A 23 11.38 -3.00 -15.38
C ASP A 23 11.91 -2.23 -14.16
N GLN A 24 13.20 -1.90 -14.18
CA GLN A 24 13.87 -1.20 -13.10
C GLN A 24 13.22 0.16 -12.76
N LYS A 25 12.75 0.92 -13.75
CA LYS A 25 12.09 2.21 -13.51
C LYS A 25 10.76 2.02 -12.80
N VAL A 26 10.01 0.99 -13.19
CA VAL A 26 8.74 0.62 -12.54
C VAL A 26 8.98 0.20 -11.09
N ALA A 27 10.00 -0.61 -10.84
CA ALA A 27 10.37 -1.00 -9.47
C ALA A 27 10.73 0.21 -8.61
N GLN A 28 11.52 1.15 -9.14
CA GLN A 28 11.87 2.39 -8.43
C GLN A 28 10.64 3.25 -8.16
N GLN A 29 9.70 3.32 -9.10
CA GLN A 29 8.44 4.04 -8.92
C GLN A 29 7.56 3.40 -7.83
N MET A 30 7.48 2.07 -7.81
CA MET A 30 6.77 1.32 -6.75
C MET A 30 7.41 1.58 -5.39
N GLN A 31 8.75 1.51 -5.30
CA GLN A 31 9.48 1.75 -4.06
C GLN A 31 9.20 3.16 -3.51
N ARG A 32 9.32 4.20 -4.34
CA ARG A 32 9.04 5.59 -3.91
C ARG A 32 7.62 5.74 -3.36
N ARG A 33 6.65 5.07 -3.98
CA ARG A 33 5.26 5.09 -3.50
C ARG A 33 5.10 4.37 -2.16
N LEU A 34 5.80 3.25 -1.94
CA LEU A 34 5.83 2.58 -0.63
C LEU A 34 6.48 3.45 0.43
N ASP A 35 7.57 4.14 0.09
CA ASP A 35 8.26 5.05 1.01
C ASP A 35 7.30 6.18 1.43
N SER A 36 6.62 6.83 0.48
CA SER A 36 5.60 7.84 0.79
C SER A 36 4.40 7.29 1.57
N LEU A 37 4.04 6.02 1.37
CA LEU A 37 2.99 5.36 2.16
C LEU A 37 3.46 5.13 3.61
N SER A 38 4.73 4.77 3.80
CA SER A 38 5.33 4.57 5.12
C SER A 38 5.33 5.85 5.96
N GLU A 39 5.60 7.00 5.35
CA GLU A 39 5.56 8.31 6.03
C GLU A 39 4.16 8.67 6.53
N LYS A 40 3.11 8.15 5.88
CA LYS A 40 1.71 8.39 6.27
C LYS A 40 1.25 7.45 7.39
N CYS A 41 1.96 6.34 7.62
CA CYS A 41 1.59 5.31 8.58
C CYS A 41 2.07 5.67 10.00
N PRO A 42 1.37 5.19 11.05
CA PRO A 42 1.80 5.41 12.42
C PRO A 42 3.13 4.70 12.71
N TYR A 43 4.11 5.42 13.27
CA TYR A 43 5.42 4.88 13.60
C TYR A 43 5.41 4.13 14.95
N PRO A 44 6.16 3.01 15.09
CA PRO A 44 6.82 2.25 14.02
C PRO A 44 5.82 1.40 13.23
N CYS A 45 6.06 1.25 11.92
CA CYS A 45 5.28 0.36 11.05
C CYS A 45 6.19 -0.57 10.24
N ASP A 46 5.69 -1.78 10.02
CA ASP A 46 6.26 -2.80 9.14
C ASP A 46 5.36 -2.91 7.89
N ILE A 47 5.97 -2.78 6.72
CA ILE A 47 5.29 -2.84 5.42
C ILE A 47 5.82 -4.04 4.64
N ASN A 48 4.93 -4.98 4.34
CA ASN A 48 5.27 -6.19 3.61
C ASN A 48 4.49 -6.26 2.29
N LEU A 49 5.20 -6.15 1.17
CA LEU A 49 4.66 -6.29 -0.18
C LEU A 49 5.15 -7.60 -0.80
N VAL A 50 4.20 -8.45 -1.19
CA VAL A 50 4.48 -9.71 -1.87
C VAL A 50 3.64 -9.80 -3.14
N PHE A 51 4.30 -10.15 -4.25
CA PHE A 51 3.62 -10.59 -5.46
C PHE A 51 3.78 -12.08 -5.66
N GLU A 52 2.72 -12.69 -6.15
CA GLU A 52 2.68 -14.07 -6.58
C GLU A 52 2.24 -14.09 -8.04
N LYS A 53 3.10 -14.62 -8.91
CA LYS A 53 2.76 -14.86 -10.31
C LYS A 53 1.99 -16.19 -10.42
N ARG A 54 0.80 -16.13 -11.02
CA ARG A 54 0.01 -17.29 -11.47
C ARG A 54 0.10 -17.41 -12.99
N GLU A 55 -0.47 -18.48 -13.54
CA GLU A 55 -0.36 -18.80 -14.98
C GLU A 55 -0.86 -17.66 -15.87
N SER A 56 -1.98 -17.05 -15.51
CA SER A 56 -2.62 -15.98 -16.30
C SER A 56 -2.66 -14.62 -15.61
N CYS A 57 -2.33 -14.52 -14.32
CA CYS A 57 -2.50 -13.28 -13.55
C CYS A 57 -1.43 -13.10 -12.47
N PHE A 58 -1.43 -11.92 -11.87
CA PHE A 58 -0.62 -11.57 -10.71
C PHE A 58 -1.52 -11.31 -9.53
N ILE A 59 -1.15 -11.89 -8.39
CA ILE A 59 -1.80 -11.66 -7.11
C ILE A 59 -0.80 -10.86 -6.27
N GLY A 60 -1.23 -9.70 -5.80
CA GLY A 60 -0.43 -8.89 -4.88
C GLY A 60 -1.08 -8.87 -3.52
N LYS A 61 -0.24 -8.85 -2.48
CA LYS A 61 -0.63 -8.68 -1.08
C LYS A 61 0.24 -7.59 -0.49
N LEU A 62 -0.40 -6.60 0.12
CA LEU A 62 0.26 -5.54 0.87
C LEU A 62 -0.28 -5.56 2.30
N GLU A 63 0.61 -5.74 3.26
CA GLU A 63 0.27 -5.74 4.68
C GLU A 63 1.05 -4.62 5.37
N ILE A 64 0.35 -3.81 6.18
CA ILE A 64 0.94 -2.82 7.06
C ILE A 64 0.59 -3.19 8.49
N LYS A 65 1.61 -3.37 9.32
CA LYS A 65 1.49 -3.62 10.75
C LYS A 65 2.15 -2.51 11.53
N ALA A 66 1.40 -1.87 12.42
CA ALA A 66 1.89 -0.95 13.43
C ALA A 66 1.30 -1.35 14.79
N ALA A 67 1.81 -0.76 15.88
CA ALA A 67 1.45 -1.15 17.25
C ALA A 67 -0.07 -1.17 17.51
N ALA A 68 -0.83 -0.26 16.90
CA ALA A 68 -2.28 -0.10 17.09
C ALA A 68 -3.10 -0.35 15.81
N LEU A 69 -2.47 -0.84 14.74
CA LEU A 69 -3.08 -0.88 13.41
C LEU A 69 -2.55 -2.07 12.62
N LYS A 70 -3.45 -2.88 12.08
CA LYS A 70 -3.13 -3.90 11.09
C LYS A 70 -4.05 -3.72 9.90
N ILE A 71 -3.48 -3.35 8.76
CA ILE A 71 -4.18 -3.18 7.49
C ILE A 71 -3.63 -4.21 6.52
N CYS A 72 -4.51 -4.86 5.78
CA CYS A 72 -4.12 -5.75 4.70
C CYS A 72 -4.96 -5.50 3.46
N SER A 73 -4.32 -5.57 2.30
CA SER A 73 -4.99 -5.55 1.01
C SER A 73 -4.48 -6.68 0.13
N ARG A 74 -5.38 -7.23 -0.68
CA ARG A 74 -5.08 -8.26 -1.67
C ARG A 74 -5.82 -7.94 -2.96
N LYS A 75 -5.09 -7.85 -4.06
CA LYS A 75 -5.65 -7.52 -5.39
C LYS A 75 -5.09 -8.45 -6.46
N ILE A 76 -5.83 -8.58 -7.55
CA ILE A 76 -5.52 -9.48 -8.67
C ILE A 76 -5.67 -8.71 -9.98
N SER A 77 -4.70 -8.83 -10.88
CA SER A 77 -4.77 -8.30 -12.25
C SER A 77 -3.76 -9.01 -13.15
N HIS A 78 -3.94 -8.91 -14.47
CA HIS A 78 -2.99 -9.36 -15.48
C HIS A 78 -1.73 -8.46 -15.56
N ILE A 79 -1.76 -7.26 -14.98
CA ILE A 79 -0.66 -6.29 -15.02
C ILE A 79 -0.13 -6.06 -13.60
N PRO A 80 1.16 -6.33 -13.31
CA PRO A 80 1.70 -6.20 -11.96
C PRO A 80 1.61 -4.79 -11.38
N TYR A 81 1.87 -3.77 -12.21
CA TYR A 81 1.75 -2.38 -11.78
C TYR A 81 0.31 -1.99 -11.42
N GLN A 82 -0.67 -2.53 -12.13
CA GLN A 82 -2.07 -2.30 -11.78
C GLN A 82 -2.42 -2.95 -10.44
N VAL A 83 -1.94 -4.17 -10.18
CA VAL A 83 -2.08 -4.81 -8.86
C VAL A 83 -1.50 -3.91 -7.78
N PHE A 84 -0.28 -3.40 -7.98
CA PHE A 84 0.37 -2.48 -7.04
C PHE A 84 -0.47 -1.24 -6.78
N SER A 85 -0.94 -0.54 -7.82
CA SER A 85 -1.74 0.67 -7.62
C SER A 85 -3.00 0.38 -6.82
N LEU A 86 -3.73 -0.68 -7.18
CA LEU A 86 -4.95 -1.08 -6.48
C LEU A 86 -4.69 -1.44 -5.01
N LEU A 87 -3.53 -2.00 -4.68
CA LEU A 87 -3.15 -2.26 -3.29
C LEU A 87 -2.90 -0.97 -2.53
N VAL A 88 -2.13 -0.05 -3.11
CA VAL A 88 -1.80 1.23 -2.46
C VAL A 88 -3.06 2.06 -2.24
N ASP A 89 -3.91 2.22 -3.26
CA ASP A 89 -5.17 2.96 -3.16
C ASP A 89 -6.07 2.38 -2.06
N ASP A 90 -6.16 1.05 -1.96
CA ASP A 90 -6.96 0.37 -0.94
C ASP A 90 -6.40 0.56 0.48
N ILE A 91 -5.08 0.45 0.65
CA ILE A 91 -4.43 0.72 1.94
C ILE A 91 -4.57 2.19 2.35
N GLU A 92 -4.41 3.14 1.42
CA GLU A 92 -4.58 4.56 1.71
C GLU A 92 -6.00 4.88 2.19
N ASN A 93 -7.02 4.27 1.56
CA ASN A 93 -8.39 4.39 2.02
C ASN A 93 -8.58 3.82 3.43
N GLN A 94 -8.12 2.58 3.68
CA GLN A 94 -8.20 1.97 5.01
C GLN A 94 -7.47 2.80 6.09
N LEU A 95 -6.34 3.42 5.73
CA LEU A 95 -5.58 4.29 6.62
C LEU A 95 -6.33 5.60 6.92
N LEU A 96 -6.99 6.18 5.92
CA LEU A 96 -7.84 7.37 6.10
C LEU A 96 -9.05 7.06 6.98
N ASP A 97 -9.73 5.94 6.77
CA ASP A 97 -10.84 5.50 7.61
C ASP A 97 -10.41 5.28 9.06
N TRP A 98 -9.26 4.63 9.28
CA TRP A 98 -8.70 4.46 10.62
C TRP A 98 -8.40 5.80 11.29
N LYS A 99 -7.78 6.76 10.57
CA LYS A 99 -7.52 8.11 11.08
C LYS A 99 -8.83 8.81 11.47
N ARG A 100 -9.84 8.75 10.61
CA ARG A 100 -11.16 9.35 10.88
C ARG A 100 -11.79 8.77 12.15
N GLN A 101 -11.80 7.45 12.30
CA GLN A 101 -12.37 6.80 13.49
C GLN A 101 -11.62 7.20 14.76
N ARG A 102 -10.28 7.25 14.72
CA ARG A 102 -9.47 7.63 15.87
C ARG A 102 -9.76 9.07 16.32
N PHE A 103 -9.69 10.03 15.40
CA PHE A 103 -9.86 11.45 15.74
C PHE A 103 -11.32 11.82 16.05
N SER A 104 -12.29 11.16 15.41
CA SER A 104 -13.71 11.35 15.76
C SER A 104 -13.98 10.91 17.20
N ASN A 105 -13.48 9.74 17.60
CA ASN A 105 -13.62 9.24 18.96
C ASN A 105 -12.90 10.13 19.99
N GLU A 106 -11.71 10.64 19.67
CA GLU A 106 -10.99 11.60 20.53
C GLU A 106 -11.77 12.93 20.69
N LEU A 107 -12.43 13.41 19.64
CA LEU A 107 -13.25 14.62 19.69
C LEU A 107 -14.53 14.39 20.52
N GLU A 108 -15.21 13.25 20.35
CA GLU A 108 -16.38 12.89 21.15
C GLU A 108 -16.04 12.73 22.63
N MET A 109 -14.88 12.15 22.95
CA MET A 109 -14.38 12.05 24.32
C MET A 109 -14.02 13.39 24.95
N SER A 110 -13.49 14.34 24.16
CA SER A 110 -13.13 15.67 24.68
C SER A 110 -14.32 16.60 24.85
N LEU A 111 -15.39 16.42 24.06
CA LEU A 111 -16.63 17.21 24.17
C LEU A 111 -17.61 16.67 25.21
N ASN A 112 -17.52 15.39 25.59
CA ASN A 112 -18.35 14.77 26.63
C ASN A 112 -17.48 14.06 27.69
N PRO A 113 -16.87 14.80 28.65
CA PRO A 113 -16.13 14.20 29.75
C PRO A 113 -17.01 13.38 30.72
N SER A 114 -18.34 13.38 30.55
CA SER A 114 -19.31 12.77 31.46
C SER A 114 -19.46 11.24 31.34
N PHE A 115 -18.68 10.56 30.50
CA PHE A 115 -18.73 9.09 30.34
C PHE A 115 -17.57 8.33 31.00
N SER A 116 -16.80 8.97 31.87
CA SER A 116 -15.87 8.31 32.77
C SER A 116 -16.53 8.12 34.13
N TYR A 117 -17.52 7.22 34.26
CA TYR A 117 -17.79 6.41 35.46
C TYR A 117 -19.00 5.52 35.21
N GLY A 118 -18.79 4.19 35.13
CA GLY A 118 -19.91 3.26 35.24
C GLY A 118 -19.63 1.84 34.80
N ARG A 119 -18.98 1.04 35.67
CA ARG A 119 -19.36 -0.36 36.00
C ARG A 119 -18.25 -1.07 36.79
N GLN A 120 -18.37 -1.05 38.11
CA GLN A 120 -18.18 -2.28 38.88
C GLN A 120 -19.48 -2.50 39.65
N VAL A 121 -20.28 -3.44 39.15
CA VAL A 121 -21.35 -4.06 39.91
C VAL A 121 -20.79 -5.41 40.33
N ARG A 122 -20.35 -5.49 41.59
CA ARG A 122 -20.48 -6.64 42.49
C ARG A 122 -20.06 -6.22 43.88
#